data_AF-A0A924GMJ3-F1
#
_entry.id   AF-A0A924GMJ3-F1
#
_cell.length_a   1.000
_cell.length_b   1.000
_cell.length_c   1.000
_cell.angle_alpha   90.00
_cell.angle_beta   90.00
_cell.angle_gamma   90.00
#
_symmetry.space_group_name_H-M   'P 1'
#
loop_
_entity.id
_entity.type
_entity.pdbx_description
1 polymer ?
#
loop_
_entity_poly.entity_id
_entity_poly.type
_entity_poly.pdbx_seq_one_letter_code
_entity_poly.pdbx_strand_id
1 'polypeptide(L)'
;WNSNNIGTNVLLYHLQRHSDHHANPTRRYQALRDFKESPVLPTGYAGMIVLTWVPAIWRKVMDKRVLEHYDGDITRANIHPRNRDKWLRKYGAQEAA
;
A
#
# COMPACT_ATOMS: atom_id res chain seq x y z
N TRP A 1 2.34 -4.25 -1.46
CA TRP A 1 0.92 -4.13 -1.10
C TRP A 1 0.17 -5.20 -1.87
N ASN A 2 -0.37 -6.19 -1.18
CA ASN A 2 -1.15 -7.25 -1.81
C ASN A 2 -2.60 -6.79 -1.97
N SER A 3 -3.40 -7.54 -2.68
CA SER A 3 -4.86 -7.48 -2.62
C SER A 3 -5.29 -8.92 -2.32
N ASN A 4 -6.42 -9.19 -1.67
CA ASN A 4 -6.89 -10.56 -1.41
C ASN A 4 -8.38 -10.75 -1.73
N ASN A 5 -8.84 -10.12 -2.81
CA ASN A 5 -10.22 -10.22 -3.27
C ASN A 5 -10.35 -11.21 -4.45
N ILE A 6 -11.17 -12.25 -4.27
CA ILE A 6 -11.37 -13.36 -5.23
C ILE A 6 -11.92 -12.87 -6.59
N GLY A 7 -12.88 -11.94 -6.61
CA GLY A 7 -13.46 -11.43 -7.85
C GLY A 7 -12.43 -10.66 -8.68
N THR A 8 -11.65 -9.79 -8.04
CA THR A 8 -10.57 -9.06 -8.73
C THR A 8 -9.39 -9.95 -9.11
N ASN A 9 -9.17 -11.05 -8.37
CA ASN A 9 -8.13 -12.03 -8.66
C ASN A 9 -8.35 -12.73 -9.99
N VAL A 10 -9.58 -13.17 -10.23
CA VAL A 10 -9.94 -13.82 -11.49
C VAL A 10 -9.81 -12.83 -12.64
N LEU A 11 -10.31 -11.60 -12.46
CA LEU A 11 -10.24 -10.55 -13.49
C LEU A 11 -8.79 -10.14 -13.85
N LEU A 12 -7.88 -10.16 -12.87
CA LEU A 12 -6.50 -9.68 -13.03
C LEU A 12 -5.46 -10.81 -12.96
N TYR A 13 -5.84 -12.06 -13.22
CA TYR A 13 -4.96 -13.23 -13.24
C TYR A 13 -4.03 -13.34 -12.00
N HIS A 14 -4.61 -13.19 -10.81
CA HIS A 14 -3.91 -13.21 -9.52
C HIS A 14 -2.68 -12.31 -9.42
N LEU A 15 -2.82 -11.05 -9.86
CA LEU A 15 -1.84 -9.98 -9.61
C LEU A 15 -1.46 -9.82 -8.12
N GLN A 16 -2.19 -10.44 -7.21
CA GLN A 16 -2.06 -10.37 -5.76
C GLN A 16 -0.81 -11.04 -5.19
N ARG A 17 -0.24 -12.05 -5.87
CA ARG A 17 1.00 -12.74 -5.43
C ARG A 17 2.28 -12.03 -5.85
N HIS A 18 2.16 -10.82 -6.40
CA HIS A 18 3.25 -10.10 -7.04
C HIS A 18 4.34 -9.64 -6.05
N SER A 19 4.00 -9.36 -4.79
CA SER A 19 5.00 -8.97 -3.79
C SER A 19 6.01 -10.09 -3.51
N ASP A 20 5.54 -11.34 -3.35
CA ASP A 20 6.44 -12.49 -3.13
C ASP A 20 7.23 -12.84 -4.40
N HIS A 21 6.66 -12.62 -5.58
CA HIS A 21 7.38 -12.80 -6.84
C HIS A 21 8.55 -11.81 -6.98
N HIS A 22 8.37 -10.54 -6.63
CA HIS A 22 9.48 -9.57 -6.63
C HIS A 22 10.52 -9.86 -5.56
N ALA A 23 10.10 -10.36 -4.40
CA ALA A 23 11.03 -10.74 -3.33
C ALA A 23 11.78 -12.06 -3.63
N ASN A 24 11.14 -12.99 -4.36
CA ASN A 24 11.65 -14.32 -4.65
C ASN A 24 11.38 -14.71 -6.13
N PRO A 25 12.04 -14.07 -7.10
CA PRO A 25 11.71 -14.22 -8.53
C PRO A 25 11.94 -15.63 -9.10
N THR A 26 12.73 -16.45 -8.41
CA THR A 26 12.99 -17.85 -8.79
C THR A 26 11.90 -18.81 -8.34
N ARG A 27 10.95 -18.37 -7.50
CA ARG A 27 9.86 -19.22 -7.00
C ARG A 27 8.81 -19.43 -8.08
N ARG A 28 8.42 -20.68 -8.30
CA ARG A 28 7.35 -21.04 -9.24
C ARG A 28 6.03 -20.38 -8.84
N TYR A 29 5.24 -19.98 -9.84
CA TYR A 29 3.99 -19.24 -9.65
C TYR A 29 3.01 -19.90 -8.65
N GLN A 30 2.83 -21.22 -8.73
CA GLN A 30 1.92 -21.96 -7.84
C GLN A 30 2.35 -21.92 -6.38
N ALA A 31 3.66 -21.77 -6.13
CA ALA A 31 4.27 -21.77 -4.81
C ALA A 31 4.38 -20.35 -4.20
N LEU A 32 4.03 -19.29 -4.95
CA LEU A 32 4.06 -17.93 -4.43
C LEU A 32 3.16 -17.81 -3.20
N ARG A 33 3.67 -17.15 -2.15
CA ARG A 33 3.04 -17.05 -0.85
C ARG A 33 2.36 -15.70 -0.66
N ASP A 34 1.40 -15.68 0.24
CA ASP A 34 0.83 -14.47 0.81
C ASP A 34 1.23 -14.37 2.28
N PHE A 35 1.53 -13.17 2.75
CA PHE A 35 2.00 -12.90 4.11
C PHE A 35 1.01 -11.96 4.79
N LYS A 36 0.50 -12.35 5.97
CA LYS A 36 -0.52 -11.57 6.68
C LYS A 36 -0.02 -10.20 7.12
N GLU A 37 1.29 -10.09 7.31
CA GLU A 37 1.99 -8.87 7.73
C GLU A 37 2.19 -7.90 6.57
N SER A 38 2.00 -8.35 5.32
CA SER A 38 2.14 -7.49 4.16
C SER A 38 0.95 -6.52 4.08
N PRO A 39 1.20 -5.22 3.79
CA PRO A 39 0.13 -4.26 3.58
C PRO A 39 -0.82 -4.73 2.48
N VAL A 40 -2.13 -4.57 2.68
CA VAL A 40 -3.16 -4.99 1.71
C VAL A 40 -3.96 -3.79 1.22
N LEU A 41 -4.21 -3.72 -0.09
CA LEU A 41 -5.04 -2.72 -0.72
C LEU A 41 -6.48 -2.87 -0.23
N PRO A 42 -7.12 -1.78 0.22
CA PRO A 42 -8.39 -1.86 0.94
C PRO A 42 -9.58 -2.39 0.14
N THR A 43 -9.60 -2.16 -1.17
CA THR A 43 -10.70 -2.57 -2.06
C THR A 43 -10.24 -3.50 -3.18
N GLY A 44 -8.99 -3.97 -3.10
CA GLY A 44 -8.30 -4.69 -4.17
C GLY A 44 -8.00 -3.83 -5.39
N TYR A 45 -7.31 -4.39 -6.37
CA TYR A 45 -6.76 -3.63 -7.50
C TYR A 45 -7.82 -2.86 -8.30
N ALA A 46 -8.98 -3.46 -8.60
CA ALA A 46 -10.02 -2.79 -9.38
C ALA A 46 -10.53 -1.52 -8.68
N GLY A 47 -10.83 -1.61 -7.38
CA GLY A 47 -11.27 -0.45 -6.60
C GLY A 47 -10.17 0.60 -6.47
N MET A 48 -8.91 0.18 -6.33
CA MET A 48 -7.79 1.10 -6.24
C MET A 48 -7.49 1.82 -7.56
N ILE A 49 -7.67 1.17 -8.71
CA ILE A 49 -7.55 1.80 -10.05
C ILE A 49 -8.56 2.93 -10.21
N VAL A 50 -9.80 2.74 -9.76
CA VAL A 50 -10.79 3.83 -9.78
C VAL A 50 -10.39 4.93 -8.81
N LEU A 51 -9.89 4.56 -7.62
CA LEU A 51 -9.50 5.52 -6.59
C LEU A 51 -8.34 6.44 -7.03
N THR A 52 -7.39 5.95 -7.83
CA THR A 52 -6.25 6.75 -8.30
C THR A 52 -6.66 7.91 -9.20
N TRP A 53 -7.85 7.87 -9.80
CA TRP A 53 -8.34 8.93 -10.69
C TRP A 53 -8.72 10.20 -9.93
N VAL A 54 -8.94 10.11 -8.61
CA VAL A 54 -9.27 11.27 -7.77
C VAL A 54 -8.21 11.42 -6.66
N PRO A 55 -7.14 12.21 -6.89
CA PRO A 55 -6.01 12.30 -5.98
C PRO A 55 -6.36 12.67 -4.54
N ALA A 56 -7.38 13.52 -4.33
CA ALA A 56 -7.83 13.91 -2.99
C ALA A 56 -8.41 12.72 -2.20
N ILE A 57 -9.20 11.86 -2.86
CA ILE A 57 -9.77 10.67 -2.23
C ILE A 57 -8.67 9.63 -1.99
N TRP A 58 -7.80 9.41 -2.97
CA TRP A 58 -6.62 8.54 -2.82
C TRP A 58 -5.81 8.91 -1.57
N ARG A 59 -5.45 10.19 -1.42
CA ARG A 59 -4.69 10.69 -0.26
C ARG A 59 -5.43 10.48 1.06
N LYS A 60 -6.74 10.71 1.11
CA LYS A 60 -7.55 10.48 2.31
C LYS A 60 -7.54 9.02 2.78
N VAL A 61 -7.43 8.08 1.85
CA VAL A 61 -7.44 6.63 2.10
C VAL A 61 -6.02 6.09 2.37
N MET A 62 -5.06 6.46 1.52
CA MET A 62 -3.73 5.85 1.52
C MET A 62 -2.76 6.49 2.48
N ASP A 63 -2.82 7.81 2.73
CA ASP A 63 -1.90 8.46 3.67
C ASP A 63 -2.04 7.86 5.08
N LYS A 64 -3.29 7.61 5.54
CA LYS A 64 -3.56 6.99 6.85
C LYS A 64 -2.92 5.61 6.98
N ARG A 65 -3.02 4.79 5.93
CA ARG A 65 -2.50 3.43 5.98
C ARG A 65 -0.97 3.37 5.86
N VAL A 66 -0.37 4.34 5.17
CA VAL A 66 1.09 4.48 5.15
C VAL A 66 1.60 4.84 6.54
N LEU A 67 0.90 5.75 7.25
CA LEU A 67 1.23 6.08 8.64
C LEU A 67 1.07 4.87 9.56
N GLU A 68 -0.06 4.18 9.49
CA GLU A 68 -0.32 2.95 10.27
C GLU A 68 0.76 1.88 10.02
N HIS A 69 1.23 1.73 8.79
CA HIS A 69 2.30 0.77 8.45
C HIS A 69 3.64 1.09 9.13
N TYR A 70 3.89 2.35 9.46
CA TYR A 70 5.09 2.80 10.17
C TYR A 70 4.81 3.14 11.63
N ASP A 71 3.71 2.64 12.20
CA ASP A 71 3.32 2.89 13.59
C ASP A 71 3.16 4.38 13.92
N GLY A 72 2.79 5.19 12.92
CA GLY A 72 2.64 6.64 13.02
C GLY A 72 3.89 7.44 12.67
N ASP A 73 5.07 6.81 12.61
CA ASP A 73 6.33 7.49 12.28
C ASP A 73 6.43 7.77 10.77
N ILE A 74 5.98 8.96 10.37
CA ILE A 74 6.04 9.43 8.99
C ILE A 74 7.47 9.58 8.47
N THR A 75 8.50 9.66 9.33
CA THR A 75 9.89 9.84 8.90
C THR A 75 10.46 8.61 8.21
N ARG A 76 9.88 7.43 8.47
CA ARG A 76 10.24 6.15 7.83
C ARG A 76 9.67 6.01 6.42
N ALA A 77 8.71 6.84 6.03
CA ALA A 77 8.14 6.83 4.70
C ALA A 77 9.08 7.50 3.67
N ASN A 78 9.09 6.98 2.44
CA ASN A 78 9.78 7.63 1.33
C ASN A 78 9.01 8.87 0.87
N ILE A 79 9.40 10.04 1.38
CA ILE A 79 8.77 11.33 1.07
C ILE A 79 9.59 12.10 0.04
N HIS A 80 8.95 12.51 -1.05
CA HIS A 80 9.59 13.35 -2.07
C HIS A 80 10.17 14.64 -1.45
N PRO A 81 11.46 15.00 -1.68
CA PRO A 81 12.16 16.07 -0.97
C PRO A 81 11.40 17.40 -0.93
N ARG A 82 10.89 17.84 -2.08
CA ARG A 82 10.10 19.09 -2.23
C ARG A 82 8.90 19.21 -1.28
N ASN A 83 8.31 18.10 -0.86
CA ASN A 83 7.11 18.08 -0.03
C ASN A 83 7.38 17.61 1.41
N ARG A 84 8.64 17.36 1.78
CA ARG A 84 9.00 16.74 3.07
C ARG A 84 8.46 17.53 4.25
N ASP A 85 8.77 18.81 4.34
CA ASP A 85 8.34 19.67 5.45
C ASP A 85 6.83 19.85 5.54
N LYS A 86 6.13 19.79 4.40
CA LYS A 86 4.66 19.82 4.38
C LYS A 86 4.08 18.59 5.08
N TRP A 87 4.60 17.40 4.77
CA TRP A 87 4.09 16.15 5.32
C TRP A 87 4.54 15.93 6.76
N LEU A 88 5.76 16.31 7.12
CA LEU A 88 6.24 16.29 8.51
C LEU A 88 5.40 17.20 9.40
N ARG A 89 5.08 18.43 8.96
CA ARG A 89 4.17 19.31 9.72
C ARG A 89 2.77 18.72 9.88
N LYS A 90 2.27 18.04 8.86
CA LYS A 90 0.92 17.48 8.86
C LYS A 90 0.79 16.25 9.76
N TYR A 91 1.78 15.36 9.76
CA TYR A 91 1.68 14.03 10.38
C TYR A 91 2.72 13.78 11.48
N GLY A 92 3.87 14.46 11.47
CA GLY A 92 4.92 14.29 12.50
C GLY A 92 4.60 14.94 13.84
N ALA A 93 3.58 15.79 13.93
CA ALA A 93 3.11 16.34 15.20
C ALA A 93 2.20 15.37 16.00
N GLN A 94 1.80 14.24 15.42
CA GLN A 94 0.88 13.29 16.05
C GLN A 94 1.55 12.39 17.11
N GLU A 95 2.87 12.48 17.29
CA GLU A 95 3.66 11.67 18.25
C GLU A 95 3.78 12.31 19.66
N ALA A 96 3.31 13.55 19.83
CA ALA A 96 3.51 14.33 21.07
C ALA A 96 2.34 14.28 22.07
N ALA A 97 1.44 13.29 22.01
CA ALA A 97 0.29 13.17 22.91
C ALA A 97 0.14 11.77 23.50
#